data_AF-A0A9W9V0Q8-F1
#
_entry.id   AF-A0A9W9V0Q8-F1
#
_cell.length_a   1.000
_cell.length_b   1.000
_cell.length_c   1.000
_cell.angle_alpha   90.00
_cell.angle_beta   90.00
_cell.angle_gamma   90.00
#
_symmetry.space_group_name_H-M   'P 1'
#
loop_
_entity.id
_entity.type
_entity.pdbx_description
1 polymer ?
#
loop_
_entity_poly.entity_id
_entity_poly.type
_entity_poly.pdbx_seq_one_letter_code
_entity_poly.pdbx_strand_id
1 'polypeptide(L)'
;MVALPSKPFHWPGGIPAEVKADPNGDITRDEINEQAKGWLLFVEEKWVPRDNANVPDEEGDYEVRQRRSLVETWAKASQEFRDDATYSASRYPKNTLENDHYNYDTPQLVCLAPLGPSHPVNRSKWIKLNILAYRLDGETGHCMDDMGFDHGSLDPNPATVHDLSDVQLTDVLPRAVLEMANFEHITMTRQGTVLYVRQLKNWFVVTQQDLDAGLITTVDFKHNGQVDIAVRRRAYNMNPVYQYLFCDSRCVEQVDNDDVGGQDYMNTEYVDLTDV
;
A
#
# COMPACT_ATOMS: atom_id res chain seq x y z
N MET A 1 -8.03 -26.46 3.35
CA MET A 1 -7.03 -25.44 2.94
C MET A 1 -7.86 -24.43 2.21
N VAL A 2 -8.08 -23.27 2.81
CA VAL A 2 -8.99 -22.26 2.28
C VAL A 2 -8.47 -21.77 0.94
N ALA A 3 -9.35 -21.69 -0.05
CA ALA A 3 -8.99 -21.18 -1.35
C ALA A 3 -8.57 -19.71 -1.19
N LEU A 4 -7.39 -19.35 -1.74
CA LEU A 4 -7.07 -17.95 -1.93
C LEU A 4 -8.15 -17.35 -2.84
N PRO A 5 -8.65 -16.14 -2.54
CA PRO A 5 -9.59 -15.52 -3.44
C PRO A 5 -8.93 -15.35 -4.83
N SER A 6 -9.72 -15.14 -5.88
CA SER A 6 -9.19 -14.83 -7.21
C SER A 6 -8.59 -13.41 -7.28
N LYS A 7 -7.26 -13.29 -7.46
CA LYS A 7 -6.60 -12.01 -7.78
C LYS A 7 -7.07 -11.51 -9.17
N PRO A 8 -7.28 -10.20 -9.36
CA PRO A 8 -7.13 -9.11 -8.39
C PRO A 8 -8.36 -8.91 -7.48
N PHE A 9 -8.11 -8.52 -6.23
CA PHE A 9 -9.11 -8.34 -5.17
C PHE A 9 -9.69 -6.94 -5.15
N HIS A 10 -10.41 -6.57 -6.20
CA HIS A 10 -11.04 -5.25 -6.26
C HIS A 10 -12.35 -5.19 -5.49
N TRP A 11 -12.61 -4.04 -4.88
CA TRP A 11 -13.91 -3.67 -4.36
C TRP A 11 -14.89 -3.62 -5.54
N PRO A 12 -16.02 -4.35 -5.49
CA PRO A 12 -16.98 -4.35 -6.58
C PRO A 12 -17.49 -2.93 -6.86
N GLY A 13 -17.26 -2.42 -8.06
CA GLY A 13 -17.66 -1.06 -8.44
C GLY A 13 -16.73 0.06 -7.95
N GLY A 14 -15.61 -0.28 -7.29
CA GLY A 14 -14.72 0.70 -6.69
C GLY A 14 -14.91 0.89 -5.19
N ILE A 15 -13.94 1.57 -4.56
CA ILE A 15 -14.07 2.01 -3.18
C ILE A 15 -15.26 3.01 -3.10
N PRO A 16 -16.26 2.76 -2.23
CA PRO A 16 -17.42 3.62 -2.10
C PRO A 16 -17.05 5.05 -1.67
N ALA A 17 -17.79 6.04 -2.15
CA ALA A 17 -17.49 7.45 -1.92
C ALA A 17 -17.55 7.88 -0.44
N GLU A 18 -18.27 7.14 0.41
CA GLU A 18 -18.32 7.37 1.85
C GLU A 18 -17.05 6.91 2.56
N VAL A 19 -16.31 5.95 2.00
CA VAL A 19 -15.05 5.45 2.55
C VAL A 19 -13.93 6.41 2.14
N LYS A 20 -13.61 7.35 3.04
CA LYS A 20 -12.59 8.38 2.81
C LYS A 20 -11.44 8.23 3.78
N ALA A 21 -10.23 8.52 3.31
CA ALA A 21 -9.09 8.70 4.19
C ALA A 21 -9.34 9.86 5.16
N ASP A 22 -8.79 9.77 6.36
CA ASP A 22 -8.86 10.85 7.35
C ASP A 22 -8.14 12.11 6.82
N PRO A 23 -8.66 13.32 7.07
CA PRO A 23 -7.95 14.53 6.68
C PRO A 23 -6.60 14.69 7.40
N ASN A 24 -6.44 14.18 8.62
CA ASN A 24 -5.21 14.30 9.40
C ASN A 24 -4.33 13.03 9.26
N GLY A 25 -3.22 13.17 8.53
CA GLY A 25 -2.21 12.11 8.41
C GLY A 25 -1.11 12.17 9.47
N ASP A 26 -0.98 13.30 10.17
CA ASP A 26 0.05 13.55 11.19
C ASP A 26 -0.53 13.26 12.58
N ILE A 27 -0.76 11.97 12.83
CA ILE A 27 -1.40 11.46 14.04
C ILE A 27 -0.49 10.43 14.73
N THR A 28 -0.40 10.50 16.06
CA THR A 28 0.42 9.58 16.84
C THR A 28 -0.27 8.22 17.01
N ARG A 29 0.51 7.19 17.36
CA ARG A 29 -0.04 5.85 17.61
C ARG A 29 -1.09 5.83 18.73
N ASP A 30 -0.91 6.63 19.77
CA ASP A 30 -1.86 6.72 20.88
C ASP A 30 -3.17 7.37 20.43
N GLU A 31 -3.09 8.43 19.64
CA GLU A 31 -4.29 9.05 19.06
C GLU A 31 -5.00 8.09 18.08
N ILE A 32 -4.28 7.36 17.24
CA ILE A 32 -4.86 6.31 16.38
C ILE A 32 -5.61 5.29 17.24
N ASN A 33 -4.99 4.82 18.32
CA ASN A 33 -5.61 3.85 19.22
C ASN A 33 -6.89 4.40 19.86
N GLU A 34 -6.89 5.65 20.28
CA GLU A 34 -8.07 6.33 20.82
C GLU A 34 -9.18 6.49 19.78
N GLN A 35 -8.86 6.92 18.55
CA GLN A 35 -9.84 7.07 17.47
C GLN A 35 -10.44 5.73 17.02
N ALA A 36 -9.69 4.63 17.15
CA ALA A 36 -10.09 3.31 16.65
C ALA A 36 -10.92 2.48 17.63
N LYS A 37 -11.08 2.88 18.91
CA LYS A 37 -11.73 2.03 19.93
C LYS A 37 -13.13 1.56 19.53
N GLY A 38 -14.00 2.49 19.12
CA GLY A 38 -15.36 2.17 18.72
C GLY A 38 -15.41 1.28 17.48
N TRP A 39 -14.54 1.54 16.48
CA TRP A 39 -14.41 0.70 15.29
C TRP A 39 -14.04 -0.74 15.64
N LEU A 40 -13.04 -0.93 16.50
CA LEU A 40 -12.56 -2.26 16.85
C LEU A 40 -13.60 -3.06 17.63
N LEU A 41 -14.34 -2.42 18.54
CA LEU A 41 -15.46 -3.05 19.24
C LEU A 41 -16.56 -3.47 18.24
N PHE A 42 -16.91 -2.57 17.31
CA PHE A 42 -17.88 -2.86 16.26
C PHE A 42 -17.46 -4.05 15.40
N VAL A 43 -16.19 -4.13 14.98
CA VAL A 43 -15.67 -5.28 14.23
C VAL A 43 -15.77 -6.55 15.07
N GLU A 44 -15.37 -6.52 16.34
CA GLU A 44 -15.44 -7.69 17.22
C GLU A 44 -16.88 -8.22 17.38
N GLU A 45 -17.86 -7.33 17.52
CA GLU A 45 -19.27 -7.70 17.68
C GLU A 45 -19.95 -8.17 16.39
N LYS A 46 -19.51 -7.65 15.24
CA LYS A 46 -20.15 -7.92 13.94
C LYS A 46 -19.42 -8.97 13.11
N TRP A 47 -18.18 -9.30 13.44
CA TRP A 47 -17.42 -10.31 12.74
C TRP A 47 -18.02 -11.71 12.98
N VAL A 48 -18.29 -12.42 11.89
CA VAL A 48 -18.78 -13.80 11.89
C VAL A 48 -17.68 -14.68 11.30
N PRO A 49 -17.06 -15.56 12.11
CA PRO A 49 -16.13 -16.56 11.61
C PRO A 49 -16.78 -17.49 10.57
N ARG A 50 -16.01 -17.91 9.58
CA ARG A 50 -16.44 -18.84 8.52
C ARG A 50 -17.12 -20.10 9.07
N ASP A 51 -16.54 -20.70 10.10
CA ASP A 51 -17.08 -21.89 10.77
C ASP A 51 -18.49 -21.65 11.32
N ASN A 52 -18.74 -20.47 11.90
CA ASN A 52 -20.04 -20.09 12.43
C ASN A 52 -21.06 -19.78 11.32
N ALA A 53 -20.58 -19.31 10.17
CA ALA A 53 -21.41 -19.00 9.01
C ALA A 53 -21.69 -20.23 8.11
N ASN A 54 -21.09 -21.39 8.41
CA ASN A 54 -21.14 -22.60 7.56
C ASN A 54 -20.72 -22.34 6.10
N VAL A 55 -19.72 -21.48 5.90
CA VAL A 55 -19.23 -21.15 4.56
C VAL A 55 -18.11 -22.11 4.15
N PRO A 56 -18.20 -22.81 3.00
CA PRO A 56 -17.20 -23.79 2.56
C PRO A 56 -15.81 -23.17 2.30
N ASP A 57 -14.73 -23.94 2.49
CA ASP A 57 -13.34 -23.51 2.24
C ASP A 57 -13.11 -22.98 0.81
N GLU A 58 -13.93 -23.41 -0.16
CA GLU A 58 -13.84 -23.01 -1.57
C GLU A 58 -14.30 -21.57 -1.82
N GLU A 59 -15.09 -20.98 -0.92
CA GLU A 59 -15.58 -19.60 -1.02
C GLU A 59 -14.52 -18.63 -0.45
N GLY A 60 -13.40 -18.49 -1.16
CA GLY A 60 -12.21 -17.76 -0.69
C GLY A 60 -12.38 -16.25 -0.51
N ASP A 61 -13.48 -15.66 -0.96
CA ASP A 61 -13.73 -14.20 -0.90
C ASP A 61 -14.61 -13.76 0.28
N TYR A 62 -15.08 -14.70 1.10
CA TYR A 62 -16.01 -14.45 2.20
C TYR A 62 -15.48 -13.42 3.20
N GLU A 63 -14.26 -13.58 3.68
CA GLU A 63 -13.64 -12.65 4.64
C GLU A 63 -13.45 -11.27 4.02
N VAL A 64 -13.06 -11.21 2.74
CA VAL A 64 -12.90 -9.93 2.00
C VAL A 64 -14.25 -9.21 1.91
N ARG A 65 -15.33 -9.89 1.52
CA ARG A 65 -16.67 -9.31 1.47
C ARG A 65 -17.13 -8.81 2.83
N GLN A 66 -16.84 -9.56 3.88
CA GLN A 66 -17.20 -9.17 5.24
C GLN A 66 -16.45 -7.92 5.69
N ARG A 67 -15.12 -7.86 5.50
CA ARG A 67 -14.30 -6.69 5.84
C ARG A 67 -14.80 -5.42 5.13
N ARG A 68 -15.08 -5.53 3.83
CA ARG A 68 -15.65 -4.43 3.02
C ARG A 68 -16.99 -3.95 3.56
N SER A 69 -17.90 -4.87 3.85
CA SER A 69 -19.22 -4.56 4.40
C SER A 69 -19.12 -3.82 5.75
N LEU A 70 -18.19 -4.22 6.62
CA LEU A 70 -17.96 -3.56 7.90
C LEU A 70 -17.43 -2.14 7.73
N VAL A 71 -16.44 -1.96 6.84
CA VAL A 71 -15.87 -0.63 6.52
C VAL A 71 -16.94 0.30 5.96
N GLU A 72 -17.73 -0.18 5.00
CA GLU A 72 -18.85 0.58 4.44
C GLU A 72 -19.88 0.96 5.48
N THR A 73 -20.27 0.00 6.34
CA THR A 73 -21.28 0.23 7.36
C THR A 73 -20.83 1.28 8.34
N TRP A 74 -19.57 1.22 8.79
CA TRP A 74 -19.01 2.20 9.72
C TRP A 74 -18.85 3.58 9.08
N ALA A 75 -18.39 3.65 7.83
CA ALA A 75 -18.28 4.90 7.07
C ALA A 75 -19.64 5.60 6.88
N LYS A 76 -20.69 4.82 6.59
CA LYS A 76 -22.06 5.31 6.37
C LYS A 76 -22.84 5.59 7.66
N ALA A 77 -22.38 5.09 8.80
CA ALA A 77 -23.08 5.25 10.07
C ALA A 77 -23.12 6.72 10.54
N SER A 78 -24.18 7.05 11.28
CA SER A 78 -24.31 8.36 11.92
C SER A 78 -23.21 8.56 12.98
N GLN A 79 -22.89 9.83 13.26
CA GLN A 79 -21.94 10.14 14.32
C GLN A 79 -22.42 9.64 15.69
N GLU A 80 -23.73 9.71 15.96
CA GLU A 80 -24.34 9.21 17.19
C GLU A 80 -24.06 7.72 17.42
N PHE A 81 -24.18 6.90 16.37
CA PHE A 81 -23.85 5.47 16.42
C PHE A 81 -22.37 5.25 16.74
N ARG A 82 -21.48 5.99 16.08
CA ARG A 82 -20.02 5.84 16.26
C ARG A 82 -19.57 6.32 17.64
N ASP A 83 -20.19 7.37 18.16
CA ASP A 83 -19.93 7.88 19.50
C ASP A 83 -20.36 6.87 20.56
N ASP A 84 -21.58 6.31 20.46
CA ASP A 84 -22.09 5.29 21.40
C ASP A 84 -21.18 4.04 21.47
N ALA A 85 -20.75 3.54 20.30
CA ALA A 85 -19.78 2.45 20.22
C ALA A 85 -18.44 2.83 20.86
N THR A 86 -17.98 4.07 20.68
CA THR A 86 -16.72 4.55 21.27
C THR A 86 -16.81 4.69 22.79
N TYR A 87 -17.93 5.18 23.33
CA TYR A 87 -18.17 5.26 24.77
C TYR A 87 -18.28 3.88 25.42
N SER A 88 -18.87 2.92 24.71
CA SER A 88 -19.00 1.54 25.17
C SER A 88 -17.66 0.78 25.17
N ALA A 89 -16.70 1.23 24.36
CA ALA A 89 -15.37 0.62 24.28
C ALA A 89 -14.51 0.96 25.51
N SER A 90 -14.64 0.14 26.56
CA SER A 90 -13.90 0.29 27.82
C SER A 90 -12.40 -0.02 27.71
N ARG A 91 -11.95 -0.76 26.68
CA ARG A 91 -10.53 -1.07 26.42
C ARG A 91 -10.29 -1.29 24.93
N TYR A 92 -9.08 -0.95 24.47
CA TYR A 92 -8.60 -1.28 23.12
C TYR A 92 -8.49 -2.81 22.96
N PRO A 93 -9.25 -3.45 22.06
CA PRO A 93 -9.28 -4.90 21.93
C PRO A 93 -8.08 -5.38 21.09
N LYS A 94 -6.91 -5.47 21.73
CA LYS A 94 -5.64 -5.88 21.10
C LYS A 94 -5.75 -7.20 20.32
N ASN A 95 -6.54 -8.13 20.84
CA ASN A 95 -6.73 -9.47 20.25
C ASN A 95 -7.46 -9.45 18.90
N THR A 96 -8.33 -8.45 18.66
CA THR A 96 -9.08 -8.31 17.39
C THR A 96 -8.16 -7.94 16.23
N LEU A 97 -7.02 -7.30 16.52
CA LEU A 97 -5.99 -6.91 15.54
C LEU A 97 -4.90 -7.98 15.35
N GLU A 98 -4.73 -8.89 16.31
CA GLU A 98 -3.75 -9.98 16.28
C GLU A 98 -4.31 -11.25 15.63
N ASN A 99 -5.55 -11.19 15.13
CA ASN A 99 -6.18 -12.33 14.48
C ASN A 99 -5.52 -12.54 13.10
N ASP A 100 -4.80 -13.66 12.97
CA ASP A 100 -3.98 -14.17 11.84
C ASP A 100 -4.73 -14.35 10.49
N HIS A 101 -5.74 -13.53 10.20
CA HIS A 101 -6.58 -13.66 9.01
C HIS A 101 -5.85 -13.15 7.77
N TYR A 102 -5.19 -14.09 7.10
CA TYR A 102 -4.61 -13.98 5.76
C TYR A 102 -3.73 -12.75 5.57
N ASN A 103 -2.46 -12.88 5.96
CA ASN A 103 -1.42 -11.97 5.49
C ASN A 103 -1.41 -12.01 3.96
N TYR A 104 -1.76 -10.89 3.34
CA TYR A 104 -1.53 -10.68 1.92
C TYR A 104 -0.24 -9.87 1.82
N ASP A 105 0.86 -10.58 1.56
CA ASP A 105 2.12 -9.93 1.24
C ASP A 105 1.90 -9.03 0.04
N THR A 106 1.92 -7.72 0.30
CA THR A 106 1.91 -6.74 -0.77
C THR A 106 3.35 -6.56 -1.24
N PRO A 107 3.63 -6.72 -2.55
CA PRO A 107 4.94 -6.47 -3.10
C PRO A 107 5.44 -5.08 -2.66
N GLN A 108 6.68 -4.98 -2.18
CA GLN A 108 7.27 -3.70 -1.79
C GLN A 108 7.82 -2.91 -2.99
N LEU A 109 8.14 -3.61 -4.09
CA LEU A 109 8.43 -3.02 -5.38
C LEU A 109 7.22 -3.14 -6.30
N VAL A 110 6.57 -2.01 -6.56
CA VAL A 110 5.32 -1.95 -7.33
C VAL A 110 5.44 -1.04 -8.55
N CYS A 111 4.98 -1.55 -9.68
CA CYS A 111 4.75 -0.74 -10.87
C CYS A 111 3.29 -0.31 -10.93
N LEU A 112 3.06 1.00 -11.01
CA LEU A 112 1.75 1.61 -11.20
C LEU A 112 1.41 1.81 -12.68
N ALA A 113 2.43 1.86 -13.54
CA ALA A 113 2.24 1.90 -14.98
C ALA A 113 1.63 0.59 -15.48
N PRO A 114 0.78 0.63 -16.52
CA PRO A 114 0.10 -0.58 -16.96
C PRO A 114 1.06 -1.54 -17.67
N LEU A 115 1.10 -2.80 -17.23
CA LEU A 115 2.00 -3.85 -17.73
C LEU A 115 1.31 -4.96 -18.53
N GLY A 116 -0.01 -4.87 -18.69
CA GLY A 116 -0.83 -5.88 -19.37
C GLY A 116 -0.48 -6.09 -20.85
N PRO A 117 -1.09 -7.08 -21.52
CA PRO A 117 -0.77 -7.44 -22.91
C PRO A 117 -0.90 -6.29 -23.92
N SER A 118 -1.74 -5.29 -23.63
CA SER A 118 -1.91 -4.08 -24.44
C SER A 118 -0.76 -3.06 -24.30
N HIS A 119 0.15 -3.23 -23.33
CA HIS A 119 1.25 -2.32 -23.03
C HIS A 119 2.63 -3.02 -23.07
N PRO A 120 3.00 -3.67 -24.19
CA PRO A 120 4.25 -4.43 -24.29
C PRO A 120 5.51 -3.56 -24.14
N VAL A 121 5.41 -2.27 -24.49
CA VAL A 121 6.51 -1.30 -24.31
C VAL A 121 6.77 -1.05 -22.82
N ASN A 122 5.74 -0.79 -22.04
CA ASN A 122 5.85 -0.63 -20.58
C ASN A 122 6.37 -1.90 -19.94
N ARG A 123 5.84 -3.07 -20.33
CA ARG A 123 6.35 -4.36 -19.86
C ARG A 123 7.85 -4.55 -20.16
N SER A 124 8.30 -4.13 -21.33
CA SER A 124 9.72 -4.18 -21.71
C SER A 124 10.58 -3.22 -20.89
N LYS A 125 10.10 -1.99 -20.65
CA LYS A 125 10.78 -1.01 -19.77
C LYS A 125 10.87 -1.54 -18.34
N TRP A 126 9.79 -2.15 -17.84
CA TRP A 126 9.72 -2.74 -16.51
C TRP A 126 10.75 -3.84 -16.32
N ILE A 127 10.84 -4.76 -17.28
CA ILE A 127 11.85 -5.83 -17.26
C ILE A 127 13.26 -5.24 -17.26
N LYS A 128 13.53 -4.24 -18.12
CA LYS A 128 14.84 -3.58 -18.16
C LYS A 128 15.18 -2.89 -16.83
N LEU A 129 14.22 -2.19 -16.25
CA LEU A 129 14.35 -1.51 -14.96
C LEU A 129 14.68 -2.52 -13.84
N ASN A 130 13.98 -3.66 -13.80
CA ASN A 130 14.27 -4.73 -12.85
C ASN A 130 15.69 -5.28 -13.04
N ILE A 131 16.10 -5.58 -14.28
CA ILE A 131 17.47 -6.05 -14.58
C ILE A 131 18.52 -5.03 -14.11
N LEU A 132 18.28 -3.73 -14.32
CA LEU A 132 19.21 -2.69 -13.90
C LEU A 132 19.33 -2.57 -12.38
N ALA A 133 18.32 -2.99 -11.61
CA ALA A 133 18.36 -3.01 -10.15
C ALA A 133 19.08 -4.26 -9.56
N TYR A 134 19.57 -5.19 -10.41
CA TYR A 134 20.45 -6.26 -9.95
C TYR A 134 21.82 -5.70 -9.54
N ARG A 135 22.47 -6.40 -8.62
CA ARG A 135 23.86 -6.08 -8.23
C ARG A 135 24.86 -6.34 -9.35
N LEU A 136 24.48 -7.12 -10.36
CA LEU A 136 25.26 -7.46 -11.57
C LEU A 136 26.68 -7.99 -11.26
N ASP A 137 26.91 -8.50 -10.05
CA ASP A 137 28.18 -9.05 -9.58
C ASP A 137 28.36 -10.54 -9.95
N GLY A 138 27.32 -11.15 -10.52
CA GLY A 138 27.31 -12.55 -10.96
C GLY A 138 27.04 -13.56 -9.84
N GLU A 139 26.93 -13.10 -8.59
CA GLU A 139 26.75 -13.94 -7.40
C GLU A 139 25.45 -13.62 -6.66
N THR A 140 25.09 -12.34 -6.59
CA THR A 140 23.94 -11.83 -5.86
C THR A 140 22.81 -11.47 -6.83
N GLY A 141 21.57 -11.78 -6.43
CA GLY A 141 20.37 -11.54 -7.23
C GLY A 141 19.95 -10.06 -7.30
N HIS A 142 18.65 -9.83 -7.46
CA HIS A 142 18.10 -8.49 -7.40
C HIS A 142 18.31 -7.92 -5.99
N CYS A 143 18.65 -6.64 -5.85
CA CYS A 143 18.96 -6.08 -4.53
C CYS A 143 17.79 -6.16 -3.54
N MET A 144 16.56 -6.28 -4.03
CA MET A 144 15.35 -6.44 -3.22
C MET A 144 14.88 -7.90 -3.08
N ASP A 145 15.55 -8.89 -3.69
CA ASP A 145 15.15 -10.31 -3.55
C ASP A 145 15.55 -10.90 -2.19
N ASP A 146 16.58 -10.35 -1.53
CA ASP A 146 17.20 -10.92 -0.32
C ASP A 146 16.25 -11.05 0.89
N MET A 147 15.08 -10.40 0.85
CA MET A 147 14.04 -10.48 1.90
C MET A 147 12.73 -11.12 1.41
N GLY A 148 12.73 -11.73 0.22
CA GLY A 148 11.53 -12.36 -0.36
C GLY A 148 10.49 -11.37 -0.87
N PHE A 149 10.90 -10.17 -1.29
CA PHE A 149 9.97 -9.22 -1.87
C PHE A 149 9.50 -9.70 -3.24
N ASP A 150 8.18 -9.89 -3.36
CA ASP A 150 7.55 -10.04 -4.66
C ASP A 150 7.66 -8.72 -5.44
N HIS A 151 7.89 -8.81 -6.74
CA HIS A 151 7.80 -7.69 -7.69
C HIS A 151 6.49 -7.81 -8.45
N GLY A 152 5.70 -6.74 -8.50
CA GLY A 152 4.37 -6.83 -9.10
C GLY A 152 3.89 -5.53 -9.74
N SER A 153 2.80 -5.64 -10.51
CA SER A 153 1.94 -4.51 -10.80
C SER A 153 0.85 -4.40 -9.74
N LEU A 154 0.49 -3.17 -9.37
CA LEU A 154 -0.77 -2.91 -8.69
C LEU A 154 -1.81 -2.61 -9.76
N ASP A 155 -2.49 -3.67 -10.19
CA ASP A 155 -3.50 -3.54 -11.22
C ASP A 155 -4.60 -2.57 -10.73
N PRO A 156 -5.02 -1.63 -11.57
CA PRO A 156 -6.11 -0.71 -11.27
C PRO A 156 -7.43 -1.49 -11.12
N ASN A 157 -8.34 -0.99 -10.30
CA ASN A 157 -9.71 -1.49 -10.34
C ASN A 157 -10.37 -1.08 -11.68
N PRO A 158 -10.79 -2.03 -12.53
CA PRO A 158 -11.39 -1.72 -13.84
C PRO A 158 -12.67 -0.90 -13.74
N ALA A 159 -13.32 -0.86 -12.58
CA ALA A 159 -14.53 -0.10 -12.35
C ALA A 159 -14.29 1.40 -12.09
N THR A 160 -13.08 1.79 -11.68
CA THR A 160 -12.78 3.17 -11.23
C THR A 160 -11.76 3.90 -12.08
N VAL A 161 -10.86 3.18 -12.74
CA VAL A 161 -9.78 3.82 -13.51
C VAL A 161 -10.11 3.81 -14.99
N HIS A 162 -10.42 4.99 -15.51
CA HIS A 162 -10.65 5.22 -16.94
C HIS A 162 -9.36 5.56 -17.70
N ASP A 163 -8.35 6.09 -17.01
CA ASP A 163 -7.03 6.39 -17.57
C ASP A 163 -5.90 5.93 -16.64
N LEU A 164 -4.98 5.15 -17.19
CA LEU A 164 -3.84 4.57 -16.47
C LEU A 164 -2.59 5.43 -16.55
N SER A 165 -2.60 6.53 -17.31
CA SER A 165 -1.51 7.51 -17.27
C SER A 165 -1.60 8.48 -16.09
N ASP A 166 -2.77 8.63 -15.46
CA ASP A 166 -2.99 9.60 -14.37
C ASP A 166 -2.67 9.05 -12.98
N VAL A 167 -2.18 7.82 -12.89
CA VAL A 167 -1.93 7.14 -11.62
C VAL A 167 -0.80 7.79 -10.83
N GLN A 168 -1.09 8.15 -9.58
CA GLN A 168 -0.18 8.86 -8.67
C GLN A 168 0.36 7.94 -7.58
N LEU A 169 1.43 8.38 -6.89
CA LEU A 169 1.97 7.68 -5.71
C LEU A 169 0.90 7.47 -4.62
N THR A 170 -0.02 8.41 -4.47
CA THR A 170 -1.13 8.33 -3.50
C THR A 170 -2.13 7.21 -3.81
N ASP A 171 -2.07 6.60 -4.99
CA ASP A 171 -2.93 5.47 -5.36
C ASP A 171 -2.40 4.12 -4.86
N VAL A 172 -1.16 4.06 -4.36
CA VAL A 172 -0.53 2.82 -3.88
C VAL A 172 -1.32 2.21 -2.74
N LEU A 173 -1.52 2.94 -1.63
CA LEU A 173 -2.21 2.38 -0.46
C LEU A 173 -3.69 2.07 -0.71
N PRO A 174 -4.46 2.91 -1.43
CA PRO A 174 -5.80 2.53 -1.86
C PRO A 174 -5.84 1.19 -2.60
N ARG A 175 -4.96 0.98 -3.60
CA ARG A 175 -4.94 -0.24 -4.43
C ARG A 175 -4.39 -1.46 -3.71
N ALA A 176 -3.31 -1.29 -2.97
CA ALA A 176 -2.63 -2.36 -2.25
C ALA A 176 -3.44 -2.85 -1.04
N VAL A 177 -4.09 -1.92 -0.33
CA VAL A 177 -4.59 -2.17 1.02
C VAL A 177 -6.10 -1.97 1.11
N LEU A 178 -6.59 -0.80 0.69
CA LEU A 178 -7.98 -0.40 0.96
C LEU A 178 -8.99 -1.16 0.09
N GLU A 179 -8.66 -1.46 -1.16
CA GLU A 179 -9.49 -2.28 -2.05
C GLU A 179 -9.85 -3.63 -1.42
N MET A 180 -8.98 -4.21 -0.59
CA MET A 180 -9.23 -5.46 0.15
C MET A 180 -9.84 -5.26 1.54
N ALA A 181 -9.97 -4.02 1.99
CA ALA A 181 -10.26 -3.66 3.37
C ALA A 181 -9.34 -4.43 4.35
N ASN A 182 -8.03 -4.43 4.11
CA ASN A 182 -7.10 -5.21 4.92
C ASN A 182 -6.88 -4.60 6.33
N PHE A 183 -7.58 -5.12 7.33
CA PHE A 183 -7.58 -4.62 8.72
C PHE A 183 -6.22 -4.68 9.43
N GLU A 184 -5.24 -5.41 8.89
CA GLU A 184 -3.88 -5.32 9.41
C GLU A 184 -3.24 -3.95 9.10
N HIS A 185 -3.59 -3.37 7.94
CA HIS A 185 -2.98 -2.15 7.43
C HIS A 185 -3.91 -0.94 7.48
N ILE A 186 -5.21 -1.13 7.73
CA ILE A 186 -6.16 -0.04 7.94
C ILE A 186 -6.91 -0.17 9.25
N THR A 187 -7.29 0.97 9.80
CA THR A 187 -8.29 1.10 10.85
C THR A 187 -9.27 2.21 10.49
N MET A 188 -10.39 2.30 11.21
CA MET A 188 -11.32 3.42 11.05
C MET A 188 -11.39 4.27 12.31
N THR A 189 -11.60 5.57 12.12
CA THR A 189 -11.74 6.55 13.20
C THR A 189 -13.18 6.61 13.71
N ARG A 190 -13.39 7.28 14.86
CA ARG A 190 -14.73 7.64 15.34
C ARG A 190 -15.49 8.55 14.36
N GLN A 191 -14.81 9.22 13.42
CA GLN A 191 -15.41 10.03 12.36
C GLN A 191 -15.81 9.22 11.12
N GLY A 192 -15.59 7.91 11.11
CA GLY A 192 -15.94 7.05 9.97
C GLY A 192 -14.96 7.17 8.80
N THR A 193 -13.77 7.72 9.04
CA THR A 193 -12.69 7.84 8.06
C THR A 193 -11.65 6.74 8.25
N VAL A 194 -10.88 6.47 7.19
CA VAL A 194 -9.83 5.45 7.16
C VAL A 194 -8.48 6.04 7.55
N LEU A 195 -7.75 5.32 8.40
CA LEU A 195 -6.33 5.54 8.64
C LEU A 195 -5.55 4.28 8.24
N TYR A 196 -4.44 4.46 7.54
CA TYR A 196 -3.47 3.41 7.28
C TYR A 196 -2.52 3.30 8.47
N VAL A 197 -2.23 2.11 8.97
CA VAL A 197 -1.55 1.91 10.26
C VAL A 197 -0.30 1.03 10.20
N ARG A 198 -0.06 0.32 9.09
CA ARG A 198 1.13 -0.53 8.89
C ARG A 198 1.67 -0.40 7.48
N GLN A 199 2.95 -0.75 7.32
CA GLN A 199 3.68 -0.71 6.05
C GLN A 199 3.53 0.66 5.37
N LEU A 200 3.85 1.73 6.08
CA LEU A 200 3.81 3.10 5.56
C LEU A 200 5.16 3.60 5.08
N LYS A 201 6.22 2.80 5.27
CA LYS A 201 7.60 3.23 5.11
C LYS A 201 8.30 2.35 4.07
N ASN A 202 9.24 2.95 3.34
CA ASN A 202 10.14 2.28 2.41
C ASN A 202 9.44 1.57 1.22
N TRP A 203 8.38 2.14 0.66
CA TRP A 203 7.79 1.61 -0.57
C TRP A 203 8.67 1.94 -1.77
N PHE A 204 8.87 1.00 -2.68
CA PHE A 204 9.51 1.24 -3.98
C PHE A 204 8.44 1.26 -5.06
N VAL A 205 8.23 2.43 -5.65
CA VAL A 205 7.12 2.68 -6.56
C VAL A 205 7.66 3.18 -7.88
N VAL A 206 7.11 2.65 -8.97
CA VAL A 206 7.42 3.07 -10.33
C VAL A 206 6.15 3.56 -11.00
N THR A 207 6.00 4.88 -11.10
CA THR A 207 4.96 5.54 -11.88
C THR A 207 5.21 5.41 -13.39
N GLN A 208 4.28 5.86 -14.24
CA GLN A 208 4.53 5.92 -15.69
C GLN A 208 5.73 6.80 -16.03
N GLN A 209 5.84 7.97 -15.37
CA GLN A 209 7.00 8.86 -15.55
C GLN A 209 8.30 8.19 -15.12
N ASP A 210 8.31 7.54 -13.95
CA ASP A 210 9.50 6.85 -13.46
C ASP A 210 9.91 5.71 -14.40
N LEU A 211 8.94 4.97 -14.94
CA LEU A 211 9.18 3.90 -15.88
C LEU A 211 9.81 4.42 -17.19
N ASP A 212 9.34 5.56 -17.67
CA ASP A 212 9.85 6.22 -18.87
C ASP A 212 11.25 6.78 -18.66
N ALA A 213 11.51 7.31 -17.47
CA ALA A 213 12.80 7.84 -17.07
C ALA A 213 13.80 6.74 -16.64
N GLY A 214 13.37 5.52 -16.31
CA GLY A 214 14.22 4.48 -15.74
C GLY A 214 14.62 4.77 -14.28
N LEU A 215 13.68 5.33 -13.52
CA LEU A 215 13.80 5.69 -12.11
C LEU A 215 12.94 4.76 -11.23
N ILE A 216 13.28 4.69 -9.96
CA ILE A 216 12.46 4.10 -8.90
C ILE A 216 12.27 5.16 -7.82
N THR A 217 11.03 5.36 -7.39
CA THR A 217 10.69 6.27 -6.31
C THR A 217 10.59 5.49 -5.00
N THR A 218 11.46 5.78 -4.04
CA THR A 218 11.28 5.33 -2.66
C THR A 218 10.35 6.31 -1.93
N VAL A 219 9.26 5.83 -1.35
CA VAL A 219 8.23 6.69 -0.75
C VAL A 219 7.80 6.19 0.63
N ASP A 220 7.64 7.17 1.52
CA ASP A 220 6.94 7.02 2.78
C ASP A 220 5.58 7.72 2.69
N PHE A 221 4.59 7.14 3.38
CA PHE A 221 3.24 7.68 3.47
C PHE A 221 2.90 8.10 4.89
N LYS A 222 2.01 9.08 5.00
CA LYS A 222 1.34 9.46 6.23
C LYS A 222 0.19 8.48 6.54
N HIS A 223 -0.39 8.58 7.74
CA HIS A 223 -1.51 7.74 8.14
C HIS A 223 -2.81 7.98 7.33
N ASN A 224 -2.92 9.09 6.60
CA ASN A 224 -4.01 9.34 5.66
C ASN A 224 -3.70 8.90 4.21
N GLY A 225 -2.55 8.28 3.98
CA GLY A 225 -2.10 7.81 2.68
C GLY A 225 -1.58 8.90 1.74
N GLN A 226 -1.45 10.13 2.21
CA GLN A 226 -0.68 11.15 1.50
C GLN A 226 0.81 10.82 1.54
N VAL A 227 1.54 11.27 0.53
CA VAL A 227 3.00 11.18 0.51
C VAL A 227 3.58 12.03 1.64
N ASP A 228 4.43 11.42 2.46
CA ASP A 228 5.20 12.09 3.50
C ASP A 228 6.52 12.59 2.91
N ILE A 229 7.30 11.66 2.35
CA ILE A 229 8.54 11.92 1.63
C ILE A 229 8.70 10.95 0.47
N ALA A 230 9.26 11.43 -0.65
CA ALA A 230 9.54 10.63 -1.83
C ALA A 230 10.89 11.02 -2.42
N VAL A 231 11.71 10.01 -2.70
CA VAL A 231 13.07 10.17 -3.22
C VAL A 231 13.24 9.31 -4.46
N ARG A 232 13.72 9.91 -5.56
CA ARG A 232 13.89 9.21 -6.84
C ARG A 232 15.34 8.85 -7.06
N ARG A 233 15.59 7.61 -7.49
CA ARG A 233 16.92 7.12 -7.85
C ARG A 233 16.85 6.30 -9.13
N ARG A 234 17.94 6.31 -9.90
CA ARG A 234 18.12 5.42 -11.06
C ARG A 234 18.09 3.97 -10.59
N ALA A 235 17.50 3.08 -11.39
CA ALA A 235 17.39 1.67 -11.03
C ALA A 235 18.75 1.02 -10.66
N TYR A 236 19.82 1.36 -11.39
CA TYR A 236 21.18 0.87 -11.13
C TYR A 236 21.84 1.43 -9.87
N ASN A 237 21.25 2.47 -9.26
CA ASN A 237 21.71 3.06 -8.00
C ASN A 237 20.89 2.60 -6.78
N MET A 238 20.00 1.62 -6.95
CA MET A 238 19.09 1.20 -5.88
C MET A 238 19.74 0.31 -4.81
N ASN A 239 20.81 -0.41 -5.13
CA ASN A 239 21.46 -1.28 -4.13
C ASN A 239 21.97 -0.51 -2.89
N PRO A 240 22.68 0.63 -3.02
CA PRO A 240 23.01 1.47 -1.87
C PRO A 240 21.79 1.93 -1.08
N VAL A 241 20.70 2.34 -1.75
CA VAL A 241 19.46 2.79 -1.10
C VAL A 241 18.85 1.66 -0.27
N TYR A 242 18.76 0.46 -0.86
CA TYR A 242 18.25 -0.73 -0.19
C TYR A 242 19.05 -1.08 1.07
N GLN A 243 20.37 -1.14 0.96
CA GLN A 243 21.25 -1.41 2.11
C GLN A 243 21.07 -0.37 3.21
N TYR A 244 20.97 0.90 2.83
CA TYR A 244 20.80 2.01 3.77
C TYR A 244 19.49 1.91 4.55
N LEU A 245 18.38 1.60 3.88
CA LEU A 245 17.06 1.51 4.51
C LEU A 245 16.91 0.24 5.36
N PHE A 246 17.31 -0.92 4.84
CA PHE A 246 16.97 -2.21 5.45
C PHE A 246 18.10 -2.82 6.27
N CYS A 247 19.37 -2.58 5.92
CA CYS A 247 20.51 -3.09 6.69
C CYS A 247 20.93 -2.09 7.77
N ASP A 248 20.98 -0.80 7.43
CA ASP A 248 21.42 0.26 8.36
C ASP A 248 20.26 0.87 9.17
N SER A 249 19.01 0.45 8.91
CA SER A 249 17.80 0.93 9.59
C SER A 249 17.63 2.45 9.54
N ARG A 250 17.93 3.05 8.38
CA ARG A 250 17.77 4.49 8.12
C ARG A 250 16.40 4.80 7.53
N CYS A 251 16.01 6.07 7.55
CA CYS A 251 14.76 6.52 6.92
C CYS A 251 14.99 7.13 5.53
N VAL A 252 13.91 7.27 4.76
CA VAL A 252 13.92 7.81 3.40
C VAL A 252 14.44 9.26 3.37
N GLU A 253 14.18 10.05 4.40
CA GLU A 253 14.74 11.41 4.53
C GLU A 253 16.28 11.42 4.52
N GLN A 254 16.90 10.43 5.15
CA GLN A 254 18.36 10.31 5.18
C GLN A 254 18.92 9.84 3.84
N VAL A 255 18.17 9.06 3.05
CA VAL A 255 18.59 8.69 1.69
C VAL A 255 18.78 9.93 0.83
N ASP A 256 17.95 10.95 1.02
CA ASP A 256 18.05 12.21 0.31
C ASP A 256 19.22 13.06 0.84
N ASN A 257 19.26 13.29 2.16
CA ASN A 257 20.25 14.14 2.79
C ASN A 257 21.70 13.65 2.61
N ASP A 258 21.88 12.33 2.54
CA ASP A 258 23.21 11.70 2.45
C ASP A 258 23.60 11.31 1.02
N ASP A 259 22.86 11.76 -0.01
CA ASP A 259 23.10 11.46 -1.43
C ASP A 259 23.20 9.93 -1.72
N VAL A 260 22.49 9.09 -0.96
CA VAL A 260 22.56 7.64 -1.11
C VAL A 260 21.91 7.24 -2.44
N GLY A 261 22.66 6.51 -3.27
CA GLY A 261 22.24 6.23 -4.66
C GLY A 261 22.56 7.38 -5.63
N GLY A 262 23.46 8.28 -5.24
CA GLY A 262 23.98 9.36 -6.09
C GLY A 262 23.22 10.67 -5.94
N GLN A 263 23.84 11.73 -6.43
CA GLN A 263 23.34 13.11 -6.32
C GLN A 263 22.17 13.36 -7.26
N ASP A 264 21.39 14.41 -6.99
CA ASP A 264 20.16 14.73 -7.75
C ASP A 264 20.36 14.81 -9.26
N TYR A 265 21.43 15.45 -9.75
CA TYR A 265 21.68 15.58 -11.18
C TYR A 265 21.93 14.24 -11.89
N MET A 266 22.30 13.19 -11.16
CA MET A 266 22.43 11.82 -11.68
C MET A 266 21.05 11.13 -11.79
N ASN A 267 20.07 11.64 -11.04
CA ASN A 267 18.75 11.07 -10.86
C ASN A 267 17.62 11.94 -11.47
N THR A 268 17.95 12.99 -12.21
CA THR A 268 17.02 13.78 -13.03
C THR A 268 16.93 13.24 -14.46
N GLU A 269 15.84 13.59 -15.17
CA GLU A 269 15.74 13.39 -16.62
C GLU A 269 16.89 14.14 -17.32
N TYR A 270 17.44 13.56 -18.39
CA TYR A 270 18.54 14.18 -19.14
C TYR A 270 18.06 15.56 -19.64
N VAL A 271 18.71 16.63 -19.17
CA VAL A 271 18.58 17.95 -19.81
C VAL A 271 19.34 17.84 -21.13
N ASP A 272 18.64 18.02 -22.24
CA ASP A 272 19.24 17.99 -23.57
C ASP A 272 20.34 19.07 -23.64
N LEU A 273 21.59 18.66 -23.83
CA LEU A 273 22.77 19.54 -23.85
C LEU A 273 22.88 20.31 -25.18
N THR A 274 21.77 20.53 -25.88
CA THR A 274 21.72 21.18 -27.19
C THR A 274 21.62 22.71 -27.13
N ASP A 275 21.53 23.30 -25.93
CA ASP A 275 21.53 24.76 -25.70
C ASP A 275 22.79 25.26 -24.96
N VAL A 276 23.99 24.89 -25.45
CA VAL A 276 25.26 25.58 -25.12
C VAL A 276 25.99 26.00 -26.38
#